data_AF-C0E7X1-F1
#
_entry.id   AF-C0E7X1-F1
#
_cell.length_a   1.000
_cell.length_b   1.000
_cell.length_c   1.000
_cell.angle_alpha   90.00
_cell.angle_beta   90.00
_cell.angle_gamma   90.00
#
_symmetry.space_group_name_H-M   'P 1'
#
loop_
_entity.id
_entity.type
_entity.pdbx_description
1 polymer ?
#
loop_
_entity_poly.entity_id
_entity_poly.type
_entity_poly.pdbx_seq_one_letter_code
_entity_poly.pdbx_strand_id
1 'polypeptide(L)' 'MQRRKFYLPSEGRTITLTVSTKGLKVIDRDGIESVVAKIRARGEKV' A
#
# COMPACT_ATOMS: atom_id res chain seq x y z
N MET A 1 -0.75 7.93 12.92
CA MET A 1 -0.49 7.59 11.50
C MET A 1 0.94 7.05 11.42
N GLN A 2 1.15 5.84 10.88
CA GLN A 2 2.45 5.17 10.90
C GLN A 2 3.00 5.06 9.49
N ARG A 3 4.22 5.57 9.25
CA ARG A 3 4.90 5.41 7.96
C ARG A 3 5.67 4.11 7.95
N ARG A 4 5.37 3.25 6.98
CA ARG A 4 6.11 2.00 6.73
C ARG A 4 6.50 1.94 5.26
N LYS A 5 7.66 1.34 5.01
CA LYS A 5 8.16 1.05 3.66
C LYS A 5 7.64 -0.32 3.26
N PHE A 6 7.04 -0.40 2.08
CA PHE A 6 6.58 -1.65 1.49
C PHE A 6 7.28 -1.85 0.15
N TYR A 7 7.75 -3.07 -0.10
CA TYR A 7 8.32 -3.44 -1.38
C TYR A 7 7.19 -3.85 -2.32
N LEU A 8 7.09 -3.19 -3.47
CA LEU A 8 6.13 -3.50 -4.51
C LEU A 8 6.85 -4.27 -5.63
N PRO A 9 6.66 -5.61 -5.70
CA PRO A 9 7.38 -6.43 -6.66
C PRO A 9 6.97 -6.12 -8.11
N SER A 10 5.69 -5.78 -8.36
CA SER A 10 5.18 -5.41 -9.69
C SER A 10 5.95 -4.27 -10.38
N GLU A 11 6.53 -3.33 -9.62
CA GLU A 11 7.32 -2.21 -10.19
C GLU A 11 8.80 -2.26 -9.77
N GLY A 12 9.22 -3.29 -9.03
CA GLY A 12 10.57 -3.38 -8.46
C GLY A 12 10.92 -2.17 -7.58
N ARG A 13 9.93 -1.55 -6.94
CA ARG A 13 10.08 -0.28 -6.21
C ARG A 13 9.62 -0.40 -4.76
N THR A 14 10.33 0.29 -3.88
CA THR A 14 9.92 0.44 -2.48
C THR A 14 9.11 1.72 -2.33
N ILE A 15 7.84 1.58 -1.93
CA ILE A 15 6.95 2.72 -1.66
C ILE A 15 6.86 2.97 -0.15
N THR A 16 6.74 4.23 0.24
CA THR A 16 6.49 4.59 1.64
C THR A 16 5.04 4.97 1.80
N LEU A 17 4.27 4.14 2.49
CA LEU A 17 2.86 4.40 2.75
C LEU A 17 2.67 4.84 4.20
N THR A 18 1.89 5.91 4.37
CA THR A 18 1.34 6.27 5.67
C THR A 18 0.10 5.44 5.91
N VAL A 19 0.23 4.40 6.74
CA VAL A 19 -0.85 3.46 7.02
C VAL A 19 -1.33 3.59 8.46
N SER A 20 -2.63 3.40 8.64
CA SER A 20 -3.23 3.17 9.95
C SER A 20 -3.29 1.67 10.24
N THR A 21 -3.53 1.27 11.49
CA THR A 21 -3.67 -0.15 11.90
C THR A 21 -4.72 -0.90 11.07
N LYS A 22 -5.83 -0.24 10.70
CA LYS A 22 -6.82 -0.77 9.76
C LYS A 22 -6.23 -1.02 8.37
N GLY A 23 -5.47 -0.06 7.83
CA GLY A 23 -4.82 -0.19 6.53
C GLY A 23 -3.79 -1.33 6.50
N LEU A 24 -3.06 -1.52 7.60
CA LEU A 24 -2.14 -2.64 7.75
C LEU A 24 -2.86 -4.00 7.65
N LYS A 25 -4.02 -4.15 8.33
CA LYS A 25 -4.85 -5.36 8.21
C LYS A 25 -5.33 -5.61 6.78
N VAL A 26 -5.66 -4.56 6.04
CA VAL A 26 -6.09 -4.69 4.64
C VAL A 26 -4.91 -5.12 3.75
N ILE A 27 -3.72 -4.56 3.95
CA ILE A 27 -2.50 -4.94 3.22
C ILE A 27 -2.13 -6.40 3.50
N ASP A 28 -2.24 -6.84 4.76
CA ASP A 28 -1.96 -8.21 5.16
C ASP A 28 -2.95 -9.22 4.53
N ARG A 29 -4.24 -8.85 4.49
CA ARG A 29 -5.31 -9.70 3.95
C ARG A 29 -5.39 -9.74 2.42
N ASP A 30 -5.36 -8.58 1.76
CA ASP A 30 -5.55 -8.45 0.31
C ASP A 30 -4.21 -8.41 -0.46
N GLY A 31 -3.08 -8.23 0.24
CA GLY A 31 -1.77 -7.98 -0.35
C GLY A 31 -1.51 -6.51 -0.67
N ILE A 32 -0.24 -6.12 -0.68
CA ILE A 32 0.18 -4.74 -0.99
C ILE A 32 -0.20 -4.34 -2.43
N GLU A 33 -0.15 -5.28 -3.37
CA GLU A 33 -0.43 -5.03 -4.80
C GLU A 33 -1.89 -4.67 -5.03
N SER A 34 -2.83 -5.44 -4.46
CA SER A 34 -4.26 -5.14 -4.51
C SER A 34 -4.59 -3.79 -3.87
N VAL A 35 -3.92 -3.46 -2.76
CA VAL A 35 -4.12 -2.18 -2.07
C VAL A 35 -3.60 -1.02 -2.91
N VAL A 36 -2.40 -1.12 -3.47
CA VAL A 36 -1.84 -0.09 -4.36
C VAL A 36 -2.70 0.07 -5.61
N ALA A 37 -3.19 -1.03 -6.20
CA ALA A 37 -4.11 -0.98 -7.33
C ALA A 37 -5.42 -0.27 -6.97
N LYS A 38 -6.01 -0.54 -5.80
CA LYS A 38 -7.21 0.17 -5.30
C LYS A 38 -6.94 1.65 -5.02
N ILE A 39 -5.77 2.00 -4.48
CA ILE A 39 -5.38 3.40 -4.23
C ILE A 39 -5.17 4.14 -5.56
N ARG A 40 -4.48 3.53 -6.53
CA ARG A 40 -4.33 4.07 -7.89
C ARG A 40 -5.67 4.22 -8.60
N ALA A 41 -6.57 3.24 -8.48
CA ALA A 41 -7.92 3.29 -9.04
C ALA A 41 -8.78 4.39 -8.41
N ARG A 42 -8.54 4.71 -7.13
CA ARG A 42 -9.16 5.87 -6.46
C ARG A 42 -8.56 7.22 -6.87
N GLY A 43 -7.45 7.23 -7.61
CA GLY A 43 -6.79 8.46 -8.04
C GLY A 43 -6.02 9.18 -6.93
N GLU A 44 -5.82 8.55 -5.77
CA GLU A 44 -4.96 9.09 -4.72
C GLU A 44 -3.49 8.84 -5.13
N LYS A 45 -2.69 9.92 -5.17
CA LYS A 45 -1.26 9.85 -5.50
C LYS A 45 -0.51 9.11 -4.38
N VAL A 46 0.03 7.95 -4.74
CA VAL A 46 0.88 7.08 -3.90
C VAL A 46 2.33 7.50 -3.95
#